data_AF-A0A7S3B328-F1
#
_entry.id   AF-A0A7S3B328-F1
#
_cell.length_a   1.000
_cell.length_b   1.000
_cell.length_c   1.000
_cell.angle_alpha   90.00
_cell.angle_beta   90.00
_cell.angle_gamma   90.00
#
_symmetry.space_group_name_H-M   'P 1'
#
loop_
_entity.id
_entity.type
_entity.pdbx_description
1 polymer ?
#
loop_
_entity_poly.entity_id
_entity_poly.type
_entity_poly.pdbx_seq_one_letter_code
_entity_poly.pdbx_strand_id
1 'polypeptide(L)'
;LTNIDRMPLMLKALVLDNVFATPDVLLSSIGASYKEQVLSQLYKVILSFELLGNPRDFWKHMATGVTDAFYEPLNGILEGPEEFAQGVLRGGKSLTTNVVLGITGSLGKITGSIARGVAELSMDE
;
A
#
# COMPACT_ATOMS: atom_id res chain seq x y z
N LEU A 1 -1.83 18.00 20.62
CA LEU A 1 -0.97 17.49 19.52
C LEU A 1 -0.70 16.02 19.83
N THR A 2 -1.67 15.18 19.50
CA THR A 2 -1.61 13.73 19.73
C THR A 2 -0.52 13.17 18.86
N ASN A 3 0.54 12.71 19.51
CA ASN A 3 1.67 12.05 18.88
C ASN A 3 1.16 10.79 18.18
N ILE A 4 1.11 10.83 16.85
CA ILE A 4 0.79 9.69 15.96
C ILE A 4 2.05 8.85 15.80
N ASP A 5 2.70 8.53 16.93
CA ASP A 5 3.94 7.76 16.95
C ASP A 5 3.56 6.28 16.75
N ARG A 6 3.49 5.88 15.48
CA ARG A 6 3.53 4.49 15.02
C ARG A 6 2.32 3.66 15.43
N MET A 7 1.29 3.65 14.59
CA MET A 7 0.21 2.68 14.76
C MET A 7 0.66 1.30 14.22
N PRO A 8 0.84 0.27 15.07
CA PRO A 8 1.29 -1.03 14.59
C PRO A 8 0.16 -1.75 13.85
N LEU A 9 0.51 -2.39 12.74
CA LEU A 9 -0.39 -3.25 11.98
C LEU A 9 -0.51 -4.58 12.74
N MET A 10 -1.70 -4.89 13.28
CA MET A 10 -1.88 -6.02 14.18
C MET A 10 -2.32 -7.26 13.38
N LEU A 11 -1.40 -8.18 13.15
CA LEU A 11 -1.71 -9.46 12.53
C LEU A 11 -1.99 -10.50 13.62
N LYS A 12 -3.17 -11.11 13.58
CA LYS A 12 -3.58 -12.23 14.40
C LYS A 12 -2.86 -13.49 13.95
N ALA A 13 -2.57 -14.37 14.91
CA ALA A 13 -2.09 -15.70 14.62
C ALA A 13 -3.13 -16.47 13.79
N LEU A 14 -2.66 -17.12 12.72
CA LEU A 14 -3.46 -18.03 11.93
C LEU A 14 -3.32 -19.44 12.52
N VAL A 15 -4.41 -19.99 13.06
CA VAL A 15 -4.48 -21.37 13.54
C VAL A 15 -5.15 -22.21 12.44
N LEU A 16 -4.46 -23.25 12.01
CA LEU A 16 -4.90 -24.16 10.96
C LEU A 16 -5.05 -25.56 11.56
N ASP A 17 -6.28 -25.99 11.84
CA ASP A 17 -6.54 -27.30 12.44
C ASP A 17 -6.67 -28.40 11.38
N ASN A 18 -6.05 -29.56 11.62
CA ASN A 18 -6.18 -30.77 10.80
C ASN A 18 -5.96 -30.57 9.28
N VAL A 19 -4.93 -29.81 8.90
CA VAL A 19 -4.68 -29.52 7.49
C VAL A 19 -3.95 -30.67 6.80
N PHE A 20 -4.69 -31.39 5.96
CA PHE A 20 -4.15 -32.23 4.89
C PHE A 20 -4.26 -31.45 3.58
N ALA A 21 -3.26 -30.62 3.29
CA ALA A 21 -3.21 -29.80 2.09
C ALA A 21 -1.80 -29.80 1.50
N THR A 22 -1.72 -29.57 0.19
CA THR A 22 -0.43 -29.34 -0.48
C THR A 22 0.16 -28.01 -0.01
N PRO A 23 1.49 -27.83 -0.08
CA PRO A 23 2.16 -26.58 0.32
C PRO A 23 1.54 -25.34 -0.35
N ASP A 24 1.16 -25.46 -1.61
CA ASP A 24 0.51 -24.43 -2.44
C ASP A 24 -0.86 -24.01 -1.88
N VAL A 25 -1.71 -24.95 -1.48
CA VAL A 25 -3.01 -24.65 -0.85
C VAL A 25 -2.81 -24.02 0.53
N LEU A 26 -1.79 -24.46 1.27
CA LEU A 26 -1.45 -23.89 2.57
C LEU A 26 -0.97 -22.44 2.44
N LEU A 27 -0.05 -22.16 1.52
CA LEU A 27 0.47 -20.82 1.25
C LEU A 27 -0.63 -19.86 0.77
N SER A 28 -1.52 -20.34 -0.09
CA SER A 28 -2.68 -19.57 -0.55
C SER A 28 -3.61 -19.19 0.61
N SER A 29 -3.92 -20.15 1.50
CA SER A 29 -4.78 -19.91 2.66
C SER A 29 -4.15 -18.94 3.68
N ILE A 30 -2.83 -19.08 3.91
CA ILE A 30 -2.06 -18.17 4.75
C ILE A 30 -2.09 -16.75 4.15
N GLY A 31 -1.79 -16.62 2.86
CA GLY A 31 -1.79 -15.35 2.16
C GLY A 31 -3.16 -14.66 2.17
N ALA A 32 -4.23 -15.42 1.96
CA ALA A 32 -5.60 -14.91 1.99
C ALA A 32 -5.97 -14.36 3.38
N SER A 33 -5.62 -15.06 4.45
CA SER A 33 -5.95 -14.64 5.82
C SER A 33 -5.19 -13.37 6.22
N TYR A 34 -3.90 -13.27 5.90
CA TYR A 34 -3.14 -12.04 6.19
C TYR A 34 -3.56 -10.87 5.30
N LYS A 35 -3.96 -11.11 4.04
CA LYS A 35 -4.52 -10.08 3.15
C LYS A 35 -5.76 -9.42 3.77
N GLU A 36 -6.71 -10.22 4.25
CA GLU A 36 -7.93 -9.71 4.88
C GLU A 36 -7.61 -8.83 6.10
N GLN A 37 -6.67 -9.29 6.94
CA GLN A 37 -6.24 -8.56 8.12
C GLN A 37 -5.56 -7.22 7.80
N VAL A 38 -4.74 -7.18 6.76
CA VAL A 38 -4.09 -5.94 6.29
C VAL A 38 -5.12 -4.96 5.73
N LEU A 39 -6.00 -5.41 4.83
CA LEU A 39 -7.02 -4.55 4.22
C LEU A 39 -7.96 -3.96 5.27
N SER A 40 -8.34 -4.74 6.28
CA SER A 40 -9.21 -4.28 7.38
C SER A 40 -8.56 -3.19 8.26
N GLN A 41 -7.25 -2.99 8.19
CA GLN A 41 -6.50 -2.02 9.01
C GLN A 41 -5.84 -0.91 8.20
N LEU A 42 -5.86 -1.03 6.87
CA LEU A 42 -5.20 -0.10 5.95
C LEU A 42 -5.66 1.35 6.18
N TYR A 43 -6.97 1.56 6.41
CA TYR A 43 -7.52 2.89 6.70
C TYR A 43 -6.87 3.57 7.92
N LYS A 44 -6.45 2.79 8.92
CA LYS A 44 -5.81 3.32 10.13
C LYS A 44 -4.39 3.81 9.86
N VAL A 45 -3.64 3.07 9.04
CA VAL A 45 -2.32 3.48 8.55
C VAL A 45 -2.46 4.79 7.77
N ILE A 46 -3.47 4.88 6.90
CA ILE A 46 -3.71 6.09 6.09
C ILE A 46 -4.06 7.30 6.94
N LEU A 47 -4.99 7.16 7.90
CA LEU A 47 -5.37 8.25 8.80
C LEU A 47 -4.20 8.70 9.69
N SER A 48 -3.23 7.82 9.94
CA SER A 48 -2.01 8.15 10.69
C SER A 48 -1.01 8.97 9.89
N PHE A 49 -1.06 8.89 8.56
CA PHE A 49 -0.37 9.86 7.72
C PHE A 49 -1.24 11.12 7.69
N GLU A 50 -0.81 12.20 8.34
CA GLU A 50 -1.38 13.53 8.13
C GLU A 50 -1.14 13.91 6.66
N LEU A 51 -2.04 13.51 5.76
CA LEU A 51 -1.86 13.64 4.32
C LEU A 51 -1.90 15.12 3.95
N LEU A 52 -0.71 15.69 3.74
CA LEU A 52 -0.54 17.02 3.20
C LEU A 52 -1.06 17.04 1.75
N GLY A 53 -2.18 17.73 1.53
CA GLY A 53 -2.46 18.40 0.25
C GLY A 53 -3.50 17.84 -0.68
N ASN A 54 -3.20 16.67 -1.26
CA ASN A 54 -4.05 16.06 -2.30
C ASN A 54 -4.31 14.58 -2.02
N PRO A 55 -5.37 14.26 -1.26
CA PRO A 55 -5.67 12.89 -0.86
C PRO A 55 -6.04 11.97 -2.03
N ARG A 56 -6.46 12.52 -3.18
CA ARG A 56 -6.96 11.75 -4.32
C ARG A 56 -5.86 11.06 -5.12
N ASP A 57 -4.76 11.77 -5.39
CA ASP A 57 -3.63 11.21 -6.13
C ASP A 57 -2.80 10.25 -5.28
N PHE A 58 -2.62 10.58 -4.00
CA PHE A 58 -2.07 9.64 -3.03
C PHE A 58 -2.86 8.33 -3.01
N TRP A 59 -4.18 8.42 -2.90
CA TRP A 59 -5.06 7.25 -2.90
C TRP A 59 -4.93 6.44 -4.18
N LYS A 60 -4.88 7.09 -5.34
CA LYS A 60 -4.71 6.41 -6.63
C LYS A 60 -3.42 5.58 -6.66
N HIS A 61 -2.28 6.19 -6.31
CA HIS A 61 -1.00 5.47 -6.28
C HIS A 61 -1.01 4.36 -5.24
N MET A 62 -1.44 4.65 -4.01
CA MET A 62 -1.52 3.65 -2.95
C MET A 62 -2.41 2.46 -3.35
N ALA A 63 -3.59 2.72 -3.93
CA ALA A 63 -4.50 1.69 -4.39
C ALA A 63 -3.83 0.80 -5.46
N THR A 64 -3.12 1.38 -6.43
CA THR A 64 -2.31 0.61 -7.40
C THR A 64 -1.26 -0.24 -6.69
N GLY A 65 -0.46 0.34 -5.80
CA GLY A 65 0.60 -0.38 -5.09
C GLY A 65 0.09 -1.54 -4.23
N VAL A 66 -1.04 -1.33 -3.54
CA VAL A 66 -1.71 -2.38 -2.76
C VAL A 66 -2.30 -3.45 -3.67
N THR A 67 -2.91 -3.06 -4.79
CA THR A 67 -3.45 -4.00 -5.77
C THR A 67 -2.34 -4.90 -6.31
N ASP A 68 -1.24 -4.32 -6.79
CA ASP A 68 -0.11 -5.07 -7.35
C ASP A 68 0.54 -5.98 -6.30
N ALA A 69 0.67 -5.52 -5.04
CA ALA A 69 1.19 -6.31 -3.93
C ALA A 69 0.39 -7.60 -3.65
N PHE A 70 -0.89 -7.64 -4.01
CA PHE A 70 -1.74 -8.81 -3.81
C PHE A 70 -2.05 -9.57 -5.10
N TYR A 71 -2.08 -8.92 -6.26
CA TYR A 71 -2.37 -9.58 -7.54
C TYR A 71 -1.14 -10.28 -8.14
N GLU A 72 0.04 -9.66 -8.10
CA GLU A 72 1.27 -10.26 -8.66
C GLU A 72 1.63 -11.60 -8.01
N PRO A 73 1.58 -11.76 -6.67
CA PRO A 73 1.83 -13.06 -6.05
C PRO A 73 0.76 -14.10 -6.40
N LEU A 74 -0.52 -13.71 -6.44
CA LEU A 74 -1.61 -14.63 -6.76
C LEU A 74 -1.49 -15.17 -8.19
N ASN A 75 -1.10 -14.32 -9.14
CA ASN A 75 -0.79 -14.75 -10.51
C ASN A 75 0.39 -15.73 -10.52
N GLY A 76 1.45 -15.44 -9.75
CA GLY A 76 2.63 -16.30 -9.66
C GLY A 76 2.35 -17.67 -9.04
N ILE A 77 1.43 -17.78 -8.07
CA ILE A 77 1.04 -19.07 -7.46
C ILE A 77 0.49 -20.06 -8.50
N LEU A 78 -0.20 -19.55 -9.53
CA LEU A 78 -0.79 -20.41 -10.57
C LEU A 78 0.27 -21.02 -11.49
N GLU A 79 1.44 -20.39 -11.58
CA GLU A 79 2.53 -20.78 -12.48
C GLU A 79 3.57 -21.65 -11.77
N GLY A 80 3.88 -21.34 -10.51
CA GLY A 80 4.84 -22.11 -9.73
C GLY A 80 5.44 -21.35 -8.54
N PRO A 81 6.24 -22.03 -7.71
CA PRO A 81 6.87 -21.41 -6.55
C PRO A 81 7.88 -20.32 -6.93
N GLU A 82 8.53 -20.42 -8.09
CA GLU A 82 9.48 -19.39 -8.58
C GLU A 82 8.73 -18.13 -9.03
N GLU A 83 7.69 -18.30 -9.82
CA GLU A 83 6.82 -17.23 -10.30
C GLU A 83 6.07 -16.54 -9.17
N PHE A 84 5.66 -17.30 -8.15
CA PHE A 84 5.16 -16.74 -6.89
C PHE A 84 6.17 -15.81 -6.23
N ALA A 85 7.42 -16.27 -6.07
CA ALA A 85 8.48 -15.44 -5.48
C ALA A 85 8.73 -14.17 -6.30
N GLN A 86 8.74 -14.29 -7.63
CA GLN A 86 8.82 -13.13 -8.52
C GLN A 86 7.62 -12.20 -8.37
N GLY A 87 6.41 -12.75 -8.24
CA GLY A 87 5.18 -12.00 -8.00
C GLY A 87 5.22 -11.20 -6.69
N VAL A 88 5.73 -11.80 -5.61
CA VAL A 88 5.99 -11.10 -4.34
C VAL A 88 6.97 -9.94 -4.52
N LEU A 89 8.06 -10.16 -5.26
CA LEU A 89 9.05 -9.11 -5.53
C LEU A 89 8.46 -7.97 -6.36
N ARG A 90 7.71 -8.27 -7.42
CA ARG A 90 7.04 -7.27 -8.29
C ARG A 90 6.00 -6.48 -7.50
N GLY A 91 5.15 -7.17 -6.75
CA GLY A 91 4.13 -6.56 -5.91
C GLY A 91 4.71 -5.65 -4.83
N GLY A 92 5.75 -6.11 -4.13
CA GLY A 92 6.44 -5.31 -3.11
C GLY A 92 7.16 -4.08 -3.69
N LYS A 93 7.77 -4.23 -4.87
CA LYS A 93 8.37 -3.11 -5.61
C LYS A 93 7.31 -2.08 -5.99
N SER A 94 6.19 -2.50 -6.57
CA SER A 94 5.12 -1.60 -6.96
C SER A 94 4.53 -0.85 -5.77
N LEU A 95 4.28 -1.54 -4.65
CA LEU A 95 3.79 -0.92 -3.42
C LEU A 95 4.72 0.20 -2.96
N THR A 96 6.02 -0.09 -2.86
CA THR A 96 7.02 0.88 -2.40
C THR A 96 7.11 2.08 -3.34
N THR A 97 7.20 1.83 -4.65
CA THR A 97 7.26 2.89 -5.67
C THR A 97 6.04 3.79 -5.62
N ASN A 98 4.84 3.20 -5.57
CA ASN A 98 3.61 3.96 -5.56
C ASN A 98 3.39 4.74 -4.26
N VAL A 99 3.77 4.20 -3.10
CA VAL A 99 3.72 4.95 -1.83
C VAL A 99 4.63 6.17 -1.89
N VAL A 100 5.87 6.01 -2.37
CA VAL A 100 6.83 7.14 -2.50
C VAL A 100 6.33 8.18 -3.50
N LEU A 101 5.79 7.76 -4.66
CA LEU A 101 5.20 8.67 -5.64
C LEU A 101 3.95 9.38 -5.10
N GLY A 102 3.09 8.69 -4.36
CA GLY A 102 1.90 9.26 -3.74
C GLY A 102 2.25 10.35 -2.72
N ILE A 103 3.25 10.12 -1.88
CA ILE A 103 3.74 11.10 -0.90
C ILE A 103 4.36 12.30 -1.63
N THR A 104 5.28 12.04 -2.56
CA THR A 104 6.04 13.10 -3.26
C THR A 104 5.14 13.95 -4.15
N GLY A 105 4.22 13.34 -4.90
CA GLY A 105 3.25 14.04 -5.75
C GLY A 105 2.26 14.88 -4.96
N SER A 106 1.86 14.42 -3.76
CA SER A 106 0.96 15.19 -2.88
C SER A 106 1.64 16.44 -2.34
N LEU A 107 2.89 16.31 -1.90
CA LEU A 107 3.71 17.44 -1.43
C LEU A 107 3.99 18.45 -2.55
N GLY A 108 4.43 17.98 -3.73
CA GLY A 108 4.76 18.84 -4.86
C GLY A 108 3.59 19.68 -5.37
N LYS A 109 2.35 19.13 -5.36
CA LYS A 109 1.16 19.86 -5.79
C LYS A 109 0.75 20.96 -4.82
N ILE A 110 0.89 20.78 -3.50
CA ILE A 110 0.62 21.86 -2.54
C ILE A 110 1.60 22.99 -2.74
N THR A 111 2.90 22.67 -2.70
CA THR A 111 3.94 23.68 -2.81
C THR A 111 3.83 24.41 -4.12
N GLY A 112 3.52 23.71 -5.22
CA GLY A 112 3.24 24.33 -6.52
C GLY A 112 1.96 25.17 -6.53
N SER A 113 0.88 24.79 -5.87
CA SER A 113 -0.36 25.58 -5.80
C SER A 113 -0.24 26.79 -4.88
N ILE A 114 0.49 26.69 -3.77
CA ILE A 114 0.82 27.83 -2.91
C ILE A 114 1.77 28.77 -3.64
N ALA A 115 2.83 28.26 -4.28
CA ALA A 115 3.77 29.07 -5.05
C ALA A 115 3.05 29.80 -6.19
N ARG A 116 2.15 29.12 -6.91
CA ARG A 116 1.31 29.75 -7.93
C ARG A 116 0.35 30.79 -7.35
N GLY A 117 -0.32 30.49 -6.24
CA GLY A 117 -1.22 31.44 -5.59
C GLY A 117 -0.49 32.68 -5.06
N VAL A 118 0.71 32.50 -4.50
CA VAL A 118 1.57 33.63 -4.10
C VAL A 118 2.03 34.40 -5.33
N ALA A 119 2.52 33.73 -6.38
CA ALA A 119 2.95 34.37 -7.63
C ALA A 119 1.83 35.16 -8.32
N GLU A 120 0.62 34.60 -8.36
CA GLU A 120 -0.57 35.20 -8.96
C GLU A 120 -1.12 36.37 -8.13
N LEU A 121 -0.94 36.33 -6.81
CA LEU A 121 -1.22 37.47 -5.92
C LEU A 121 -0.13 38.54 -5.95
N SER A 122 1.11 38.17 -6.24
CA SER A 122 2.24 39.11 -6.31
C SER A 122 2.42 39.75 -7.68
N MET A 123 1.74 39.26 -8.74
CA MET A 123 1.72 39.84 -10.09
C MET A 123 3.05 40.49 -10.50
N ASP A 124 4.09 39.68 -10.70
CA ASP A 124 5.12 40.01 -11.68
C ASP A 124 4.82 39.11 -12.89
N GLU A 125 4.56 39.73 -14.05
CA GLU A 125 4.61 39.04 -15.35
C GLU A 125 6.05 38.63 -15.69
#